data_AF-A0A1J8PSI7-F1
#
_entry.id   AF-A0A1J8PSI7-F1
#
_cell.length_a   1.000
_cell.length_b   1.000
_cell.length_c   1.000
_cell.angle_alpha   90.00
_cell.angle_beta   90.00
_cell.angle_gamma   90.00
#
_symmetry.space_group_name_H-M   'P 1'
#
loop_
_entity.id
_entity.type
_entity.pdbx_description
1 polymer ?
#
loop_
_entity_poly.entity_id
_entity_poly.type
_entity_poly.pdbx_seq_one_letter_code
_entity_poly.pdbx_strand_id
1 'polypeptide(L)'
;MMWQMWTAFGIALGNLIDLCFYFIKDRPGVTGLNWRLMLASAGIPGLIVCLQVLYAPESPRWLISKGRYEEAFNELCRLRFSRVQAARDLYYIHVLLEAENEMKKGRNRLVEMFTIPRNRHAALASWVVMFGQQFCGVNVIAYYSSNIFVSSGFTQVAALASSLGSGTLNWLFALPAIFTIDTFGRRNLLLVTFPCMAACLLITGFSFWSATETGRVTGVSIGIYFYAIFYSPGEGPVPFTYSAEAFPLYIRDIGMSFATATLWFWNFVLSITWPSLVL
;
A
#
# COMPACT_ATOMS: atom_id res chain seq x y z
N MET A 1 2.78 10.02 2.15
CA MET A 1 2.89 9.88 0.69
C MET A 1 4.02 8.95 0.25
N MET A 2 5.24 9.08 0.78
CA MET A 2 6.37 8.21 0.38
C MET A 2 6.20 6.71 0.71
N TRP A 3 5.29 6.33 1.60
CA TRP A 3 5.06 4.94 1.99
C TRP A 3 4.70 4.04 0.79
N GLN A 4 3.80 4.49 -0.10
CA GLN A 4 3.39 3.68 -1.27
C GLN A 4 4.53 3.47 -2.27
N MET A 5 5.44 4.44 -2.39
CA MET A 5 6.63 4.30 -3.22
C MET A 5 7.54 3.18 -2.67
N TRP A 6 7.73 3.13 -1.35
CA TRP A 6 8.54 2.09 -0.71
C TRP A 6 7.88 0.71 -0.74
N THR A 7 6.55 0.61 -0.66
CA THR A 7 5.85 -0.67 -0.85
C THR A 7 6.01 -1.18 -2.28
N ALA A 8 5.84 -0.32 -3.29
CA ALA A 8 6.07 -0.67 -4.69
C ALA A 8 7.54 -1.04 -4.96
N PHE A 9 8.49 -0.34 -4.35
CA PHE A 9 9.91 -0.69 -4.39
C PHE A 9 10.17 -2.08 -3.80
N GLY A 10 9.54 -2.39 -2.66
CA GLY A 10 9.63 -3.71 -2.02
C GLY A 10 9.12 -4.84 -2.92
N ILE A 11 7.99 -4.63 -3.63
CA ILE A 11 7.45 -5.59 -4.60
C ILE A 11 8.43 -5.79 -5.77
N ALA A 12 8.97 -4.70 -6.33
CA ALA A 12 9.93 -4.77 -7.43
C ALA A 12 11.23 -5.49 -7.01
N LEU A 13 11.75 -5.17 -5.82
CA LEU A 13 12.93 -5.82 -5.25
C LEU A 13 12.67 -7.30 -4.97
N GLY A 14 11.50 -7.66 -4.45
CA GLY A 14 11.08 -9.05 -4.25
C GLY A 14 11.09 -9.84 -5.56
N ASN A 15 10.44 -9.32 -6.61
CA ASN A 15 10.44 -9.96 -7.92
C ASN A 15 11.86 -10.09 -8.54
N LEU A 16 12.75 -9.11 -8.28
CA LEU A 16 14.13 -9.15 -8.74
C LEU A 16 14.92 -10.26 -8.04
N ILE A 17 14.78 -10.34 -6.72
CA ILE A 17 15.36 -11.36 -5.87
C ILE A 17 14.87 -12.74 -6.29
N ASP A 18 13.58 -12.90 -6.53
CA ASP A 18 12.99 -14.15 -7.01
C ASP A 18 13.62 -14.59 -8.34
N LEU A 19 13.80 -13.67 -9.28
CA LEU A 19 14.47 -13.97 -10.55
C LEU A 19 15.96 -14.36 -10.34
N CYS A 20 16.68 -13.69 -9.44
CA CYS A 20 18.07 -14.01 -9.13
C CYS A 20 18.23 -15.39 -8.47
N PHE A 21 17.36 -15.72 -7.50
CA PHE A 21 17.41 -16.99 -6.78
C PHE A 21 16.80 -18.16 -7.56
N TYR A 22 16.02 -17.90 -8.62
CA TYR A 22 15.47 -18.93 -9.50
C TYR A 22 16.56 -19.77 -10.20
N PHE A 23 17.71 -19.16 -10.53
CA PHE A 23 18.81 -19.85 -11.23
C PHE A 23 19.71 -20.70 -10.32
N ILE A 24 19.52 -20.64 -9.00
CA ILE A 24 20.29 -21.48 -8.08
C ILE A 24 19.80 -22.92 -8.25
N LYS A 25 20.70 -23.90 -8.36
CA LYS A 25 20.32 -25.31 -8.42
C LYS A 25 20.31 -25.89 -7.02
N ASP A 26 19.37 -26.79 -6.76
CA ASP A 26 19.33 -27.56 -5.52
C ASP A 26 20.65 -28.31 -5.32
N ARG A 27 21.23 -28.18 -4.13
CA ARG A 27 22.43 -28.95 -3.74
C ARG A 27 22.00 -30.37 -3.35
N PRO A 28 22.84 -31.40 -3.60
CA PRO A 28 22.51 -32.77 -3.19
C PRO A 28 22.30 -32.81 -1.66
N GLY A 29 21.10 -33.22 -1.23
CA GLY A 29 20.69 -33.29 0.18
C GLY A 29 19.72 -32.20 0.66
N VAL A 30 19.47 -31.14 -0.12
CA VAL A 30 18.48 -30.09 0.21
C VAL A 30 17.51 -29.89 -0.95
N THR A 31 16.26 -30.32 -0.78
CA THR A 31 15.19 -30.08 -1.74
C THR A 31 14.60 -28.67 -1.55
N GLY A 32 14.54 -27.87 -2.61
CA GLY A 32 13.89 -26.56 -2.59
C GLY A 32 14.71 -25.47 -1.87
N LEU A 33 16.01 -25.39 -2.14
CA LEU A 33 16.86 -24.33 -1.61
C LEU A 33 16.41 -22.94 -2.15
N ASN A 34 15.93 -22.89 -3.39
CA ASN A 34 15.56 -21.65 -4.08
C ASN A 34 14.46 -20.88 -3.37
N TRP A 35 13.31 -21.50 -3.11
CA TRP A 35 12.18 -20.82 -2.47
C TRP A 35 12.47 -20.45 -1.01
N ARG A 36 13.31 -21.24 -0.32
CA ARG A 36 13.76 -20.92 1.04
C ARG A 36 14.63 -19.68 1.06
N LEU A 37 15.54 -19.53 0.09
CA LEU A 37 16.39 -18.35 -0.03
C LEU A 37 15.60 -17.11 -0.46
N MET A 38 14.61 -17.26 -1.35
CA MET A 38 13.66 -16.21 -1.71
C MET A 38 12.96 -15.69 -0.45
N LEU A 39 12.35 -16.56 0.37
CA LEU A 39 11.72 -16.14 1.63
C LEU A 39 12.70 -15.58 2.65
N ALA A 40 13.89 -16.17 2.79
CA ALA A 40 14.90 -15.71 3.74
C ALA A 40 15.41 -14.30 3.42
N SER A 41 15.53 -13.95 2.14
CA SER A 41 15.98 -12.62 1.72
C SER A 41 15.02 -11.50 2.12
N ALA A 42 13.71 -11.76 2.24
CA ALA A 42 12.73 -10.81 2.78
C ALA A 42 13.01 -10.46 4.26
N GLY A 43 13.70 -11.34 4.99
CA GLY A 43 14.14 -11.09 6.36
C GLY A 43 15.31 -10.10 6.46
N ILE A 44 16.13 -9.96 5.41
CA ILE A 44 17.33 -9.09 5.45
C ILE A 44 16.95 -7.61 5.64
N PRO A 45 16.03 -7.01 4.86
CA PRO A 45 15.56 -5.65 5.14
C PRO A 45 14.94 -5.50 6.53
N GLY A 46 14.22 -6.52 7.02
CA GLY A 46 13.66 -6.51 8.37
C GLY A 46 14.73 -6.39 9.45
N LEU A 47 15.84 -7.13 9.34
CA LEU A 47 16.97 -7.03 10.26
C LEU A 47 17.63 -5.65 10.22
N ILE A 48 17.78 -5.06 9.03
CA ILE A 48 18.32 -3.70 8.88
C ILE A 48 17.43 -2.69 9.62
N VAL A 49 16.11 -2.80 9.49
CA VAL A 49 15.17 -1.94 10.22
C VAL A 49 15.27 -2.14 11.72
N CYS A 50 15.37 -3.39 12.20
CA CYS A 50 15.56 -3.66 13.63
C CYS A 50 16.81 -2.97 14.20
N LEU A 51 17.91 -2.93 13.44
CA LEU A 51 19.11 -2.21 13.85
C LEU A 51 18.92 -0.68 13.80
N GLN A 52 18.18 -0.17 12.81
CA GLN A 52 17.90 1.28 12.69
C GLN A 52 16.98 1.81 13.79
N VAL A 53 16.05 0.99 14.30
CA VAL A 53 15.15 1.37 15.40
C VAL A 53 15.93 1.81 16.64
N LEU A 54 17.13 1.27 16.89
CA LEU A 54 17.97 1.67 18.02
C LEU A 54 18.48 3.12 17.93
N TYR A 55 18.50 3.70 16.71
CA TYR A 55 18.93 5.07 16.46
C TYR A 55 17.76 6.04 16.21
N ALA A 56 16.54 5.51 16.07
CA ALA A 56 15.38 6.33 15.75
C ALA A 56 14.92 7.11 17.01
N PRO A 57 14.75 8.44 16.93
CA PRO A 57 14.24 9.22 18.04
C PRO A 57 12.78 8.84 18.33
N GLU A 58 12.40 8.85 19.61
CA GLU A 58 11.01 8.62 20.01
C GLU A 58 10.09 9.72 19.47
N SER A 59 8.82 9.38 19.20
CA SER A 59 7.85 10.36 18.69
C SER A 59 7.59 11.45 19.74
N PRO A 60 7.84 12.75 19.44
CA PRO A 60 7.61 13.83 20.40
C PRO A 60 6.15 13.93 20.85
N ARG A 61 5.20 13.59 19.97
CA ARG A 61 3.77 13.53 20.31
C ARG A 61 3.49 12.47 21.38
N TRP A 62 4.13 11.31 21.30
CA TRP A 62 3.98 10.25 22.29
C TRP A 62 4.58 10.67 23.63
N LEU A 63 5.78 11.27 23.63
CA LEU A 63 6.44 11.80 24.84
C LEU A 63 5.57 12.83 25.58
N ILE A 64 4.98 13.78 24.86
CA ILE A 64 4.06 14.79 25.43
C ILE A 64 2.81 14.12 26.00
N SER A 65 2.26 13.10 25.32
CA SER A 65 1.09 12.36 25.83
C SER A 65 1.36 11.62 27.15
N LYS A 66 2.64 11.35 27.45
CA LYS A 66 3.11 10.74 28.71
C LYS A 66 3.57 11.78 29.74
N GLY A 67 3.46 13.08 29.44
CA GLY A 67 3.88 14.17 30.32
C GLY A 67 5.39 14.46 30.30
N ARG A 68 6.17 13.85 29.40
CA ARG A 68 7.63 14.02 29.28
C ARG A 68 7.97 15.20 28.35
N TYR A 69 7.75 16.43 28.81
CA TYR A 69 7.90 17.64 27.98
C TYR A 69 9.36 17.99 27.64
N GLU A 70 10.28 17.82 28.60
CA GLU A 70 11.70 18.15 28.40
C GLU A 70 12.34 17.26 27.34
N GLU A 71 12.07 15.96 27.40
CA GLU A 71 12.54 14.99 26.42
C GLU A 71 11.92 15.23 25.04
N ALA A 72 10.63 15.55 24.97
CA ALA A 72 9.97 15.91 23.72
C ALA A 72 10.61 17.14 23.07
N PHE A 73 11.00 18.14 23.86
CA PHE A 73 11.68 19.34 23.37
C PHE A 73 13.09 19.01 22.83
N ASN A 74 13.84 18.16 23.53
CA ASN A 74 15.16 17.72 23.09
C ASN A 74 15.09 16.94 21.76
N GLU A 75 14.12 16.03 21.61
CA GLU A 75 13.92 15.31 20.35
C GLU A 75 13.43 16.24 19.22
N LEU A 76 12.56 17.21 19.51
CA LEU A 76 12.16 18.24 18.53
C LEU A 76 13.33 19.12 18.09
N CYS A 77 14.28 19.40 18.97
CA CYS A 77 15.50 20.13 18.62
C CYS A 77 16.42 19.33 17.68
N ARG A 78 16.37 17.99 17.70
CA ARG A 78 17.08 17.15 16.71
C ARG A 78 16.39 17.12 15.35
N LEU A 79 15.06 17.23 15.34
CA LEU A 79 14.23 17.16 14.13
C LEU A 79 14.03 18.51 13.42
N ARG A 80 14.36 19.64 14.06
CA ARG A 80 14.13 21.00 13.53
C ARG A 80 15.43 21.79 13.46
N PHE A 81 15.52 22.66 12.47
CA PHE A 81 16.71 23.51 12.26
C PHE A 81 16.88 24.62 13.30
N SER A 82 15.80 25.01 14.00
CA SER A 82 15.82 26.09 14.99
C SER A 82 15.09 25.71 16.28
N ARG A 83 15.67 26.09 17.43
CA ARG A 83 15.06 25.91 18.75
C ARG A 83 13.73 26.67 18.90
N VAL A 84 13.58 27.81 18.23
CA VAL A 84 12.33 28.58 18.24
C VAL A 84 11.22 27.80 17.53
N GLN A 85 11.56 27.13 16.42
CA GLN A 85 10.62 26.28 15.69
C GLN A 85 10.25 25.04 16.49
N ALA A 86 11.22 24.43 17.20
CA ALA A 86 10.97 23.32 18.11
C ALA A 86 10.01 23.71 19.25
N ALA A 87 10.20 24.88 19.88
CA ALA A 87 9.33 25.38 20.94
C ALA A 87 7.90 25.63 20.44
N ARG A 88 7.77 26.26 19.26
CA ARG A 88 6.47 26.49 18.62
C ARG A 88 5.74 25.18 18.31
N ASP A 89 6.44 24.22 17.72
CA ASP A 89 5.87 22.92 17.38
C ASP A 89 5.51 22.12 18.65
N LEU A 90 6.31 22.21 19.73
CA LEU A 90 5.99 21.63 21.04
C LEU A 90 4.66 22.18 21.58
N TYR A 91 4.48 23.50 21.55
CA TYR A 91 3.24 24.15 21.99
C TYR A 91 2.04 23.71 21.15
N TYR A 92 2.17 23.68 19.82
CA TYR A 92 1.08 23.20 18.95
C TYR A 92 0.68 21.77 19.25
N ILE A 93 1.65 20.87 19.46
CA ILE A 93 1.36 19.47 19.78
C ILE A 93 0.64 19.36 21.13
N HIS A 94 1.05 20.15 22.12
CA HIS A 94 0.40 20.19 23.42
C HIS A 94 -1.07 20.66 23.32
N VAL A 95 -1.33 21.78 22.66
CA VAL A 95 -2.70 22.30 22.46
C VAL A 95 -3.58 21.31 21.70
N LEU A 96 -3.04 20.65 20.66
CA LEU A 96 -3.75 19.61 19.92
C LEU A 96 -4.10 18.40 20.81
N LEU A 97 -3.18 17.98 21.68
CA LEU A 97 -3.41 16.88 22.62
C LEU A 97 -4.45 17.24 23.69
N GLU A 98 -4.44 18.47 24.20
CA GLU A 98 -5.47 18.96 25.12
C GLU A 98 -6.84 18.98 24.46
N ALA A 99 -6.96 19.56 23.26
CA ALA A 99 -8.20 19.57 22.49
C ALA A 99 -8.69 18.13 22.18
N GLU A 100 -7.79 17.21 21.84
CA GLU A 100 -8.12 15.80 21.68
C GLU A 100 -8.62 15.18 23.01
N ASN A 101 -8.01 15.50 24.14
CA ASN A 101 -8.38 14.94 25.44
C ASN A 101 -9.71 15.49 25.97
N GLU A 102 -10.03 16.75 25.70
CA GLU A 102 -11.35 17.32 25.99
C GLU A 102 -12.45 16.61 25.19
N MET A 103 -12.20 16.36 23.91
CA MET A 103 -13.12 15.62 23.03
C MET A 103 -13.29 14.14 23.44
N LYS A 104 -12.35 13.57 24.21
CA LYS A 104 -12.40 12.18 24.69
C LYS A 104 -13.26 11.99 25.94
N LYS A 105 -13.54 13.04 26.71
CA LYS A 105 -14.27 12.90 27.98
C LYS A 105 -15.75 12.55 27.72
N GLY A 106 -16.13 11.33 28.08
CA GLY A 106 -17.54 10.92 28.26
C GLY A 106 -18.25 10.27 27.07
N ARG A 107 -17.55 9.85 26.01
CA ARG A 107 -18.19 9.34 24.77
C ARG A 107 -17.64 8.01 24.27
N ASN A 108 -18.55 7.09 23.91
CA ASN A 108 -18.22 5.83 23.24
C ASN A 108 -17.92 6.09 21.77
N ARG A 109 -16.63 6.29 21.44
CA ARG A 109 -16.17 6.65 20.09
C ARG A 109 -16.61 5.66 19.00
N LEU A 110 -16.72 4.37 19.34
CA LEU A 110 -17.20 3.34 18.40
C LEU A 110 -18.67 3.54 18.00
N VAL A 111 -19.52 3.89 18.96
CA VAL A 111 -20.95 4.16 18.71
C VAL A 111 -21.10 5.46 17.94
N GLU A 112 -20.34 6.49 18.29
CA GLU A 112 -20.35 7.78 17.58
C GLU A 112 -19.87 7.69 16.13
N MET A 113 -19.07 6.69 15.78
CA MET A 113 -18.67 6.45 14.40
C MET A 113 -19.87 6.18 13.50
N PHE A 114 -20.85 5.41 13.99
CA PHE A 114 -22.03 5.01 13.23
C PHE A 114 -23.25 5.90 13.48
N THR A 115 -23.37 6.49 14.69
CA THR A 115 -24.52 7.32 15.06
C THR A 115 -24.45 8.74 14.50
N ILE A 116 -23.26 9.37 14.46
CA ILE A 116 -23.12 10.76 14.00
C ILE A 116 -23.10 10.78 12.46
N PRO A 117 -23.99 11.52 11.78
CA PRO A 117 -24.08 11.52 10.31
C PRO A 117 -22.76 11.90 9.61
N ARG A 118 -22.03 12.87 10.16
CA ARG A 118 -20.71 13.29 9.63
C ARG A 118 -19.68 12.16 9.69
N ASN A 119 -19.60 11.46 10.81
CA ASN A 119 -18.66 10.34 10.99
C ASN A 119 -19.08 9.14 10.15
N ARG A 120 -20.39 8.87 10.05
CA ARG A 120 -20.94 7.79 9.23
C ARG A 120 -20.65 8.00 7.75
N HIS A 121 -20.78 9.22 7.23
CA HIS A 121 -20.44 9.52 5.83
C HIS A 121 -18.94 9.37 5.57
N ALA A 122 -18.08 9.79 6.52
CA ALA A 122 -16.64 9.55 6.42
C ALA A 122 -16.32 8.05 6.45
N ALA A 123 -16.93 7.29 7.36
CA ALA A 123 -16.76 5.84 7.48
C ALA A 123 -17.21 5.10 6.22
N LEU A 124 -18.36 5.47 5.66
CA LEU A 124 -18.88 4.89 4.42
C LEU A 124 -17.99 5.24 3.22
N ALA A 125 -17.53 6.49 3.10
CA ALA A 125 -16.65 6.88 2.01
C ALA A 125 -15.29 6.16 2.09
N SER A 126 -14.68 6.08 3.27
CA SER A 126 -13.47 5.29 3.49
C SER A 126 -13.66 3.81 3.21
N TRP A 127 -14.81 3.23 3.60
CA TRP A 127 -15.14 1.84 3.30
C TRP A 127 -15.25 1.59 1.80
N VAL A 128 -15.97 2.43 1.06
CA VAL A 128 -16.13 2.30 -0.40
C VAL A 128 -14.80 2.40 -1.12
N VAL A 129 -13.94 3.35 -0.73
CA VAL A 129 -12.64 3.53 -1.37
C VAL A 129 -11.70 2.35 -1.04
N MET A 130 -11.62 1.90 0.21
CA MET A 130 -10.82 0.72 0.57
C MET A 130 -11.34 -0.58 -0.05
N PHE A 131 -12.65 -0.71 -0.20
CA PHE A 131 -13.28 -1.80 -0.94
C PHE A 131 -12.89 -1.75 -2.42
N GLY A 132 -12.99 -0.57 -3.05
CA GLY A 132 -12.58 -0.34 -4.44
C GLY A 132 -11.12 -0.70 -4.69
N GLN A 133 -10.24 -0.39 -3.74
CA GLN A 133 -8.82 -0.73 -3.82
C GLN A 133 -8.54 -2.23 -3.86
N GLN A 134 -9.37 -3.06 -3.22
CA GLN A 134 -9.21 -4.52 -3.28
C GLN A 134 -9.85 -5.08 -4.54
N PHE A 135 -11.07 -4.64 -4.86
CA PHE A 135 -11.82 -5.13 -6.02
C PHE A 135 -11.24 -4.69 -7.36
N CYS A 136 -10.34 -3.70 -7.40
CA CYS A 136 -9.54 -3.46 -8.59
C CYS A 136 -8.54 -4.59 -8.90
N GLY A 137 -8.36 -5.56 -8.00
CA GLY A 137 -7.60 -6.78 -8.27
C GLY A 137 -6.08 -6.64 -8.16
N VAL A 138 -5.57 -5.56 -7.59
CA VAL A 138 -4.11 -5.31 -7.55
C VAL A 138 -3.36 -6.42 -6.82
N ASN A 139 -3.93 -6.92 -5.71
CA ASN A 139 -3.29 -7.96 -4.92
C ASN A 139 -3.36 -9.33 -5.60
N VAL A 140 -4.43 -9.58 -6.35
CA VAL A 140 -4.52 -10.76 -7.22
C VAL A 140 -3.41 -10.71 -8.28
N ILE A 141 -3.23 -9.56 -8.93
CA ILE A 141 -2.15 -9.37 -9.91
C ILE A 141 -0.79 -9.51 -9.20
N ALA A 142 -0.60 -8.93 -8.01
CA ALA A 142 0.67 -9.01 -7.31
C ALA A 142 1.03 -10.44 -6.86
N TYR A 143 0.07 -11.24 -6.40
CA TYR A 143 0.30 -12.61 -5.92
C TYR A 143 0.34 -13.64 -7.05
N TYR A 144 -0.46 -13.43 -8.09
CA TYR A 144 -0.67 -14.42 -9.15
C TYR A 144 -0.15 -13.95 -10.52
N SER A 145 0.50 -12.79 -10.67
CA SER A 145 1.05 -12.32 -11.95
C SER A 145 1.87 -13.39 -12.65
N SER A 146 2.79 -14.04 -11.95
CA SER A 146 3.62 -15.10 -12.51
C SER A 146 2.77 -16.28 -13.02
N ASN A 147 1.73 -16.68 -12.29
CA ASN A 147 0.81 -17.73 -12.72
C ASN A 147 -0.06 -17.29 -13.90
N ILE A 148 -0.50 -16.03 -13.93
CA ILE A 148 -1.27 -15.43 -15.04
C ILE A 148 -0.42 -15.41 -16.32
N PHE A 149 0.87 -15.06 -16.22
CA PHE A 149 1.80 -15.07 -17.34
C PHE A 149 2.13 -16.49 -17.81
N VAL A 150 2.34 -17.44 -16.90
CA VAL A 150 2.54 -18.86 -17.29
C VAL A 150 1.30 -19.40 -18.00
N SER A 151 0.11 -19.13 -17.46
CA SER A 151 -1.17 -19.58 -18.05
C SER A 151 -1.46 -18.94 -19.41
N SER A 152 -0.91 -17.75 -19.68
CA SER A 152 -1.05 -17.09 -20.99
C SER A 152 -0.08 -17.62 -22.04
N GLY A 153 0.90 -18.47 -21.67
CA GLY A 153 1.83 -19.13 -22.59
C GLY A 153 3.30 -18.71 -22.42
N PHE A 154 3.65 -17.94 -21.37
CA PHE A 154 5.06 -17.64 -21.10
C PHE A 154 5.78 -18.83 -20.46
N THR A 155 7.05 -19.03 -20.85
CA THR A 155 8.00 -19.81 -20.06
C THR A 155 8.14 -19.21 -18.66
N GLN A 156 8.33 -20.05 -17.64
CA GLN A 156 8.41 -19.65 -16.23
C GLN A 156 9.41 -18.50 -15.97
N VAL A 157 10.55 -18.48 -16.65
CA VAL A 157 11.56 -17.40 -16.56
C VAL A 157 11.04 -16.08 -17.16
N ALA A 158 10.35 -16.16 -18.29
CA ALA A 158 9.78 -14.99 -18.94
C ALA A 158 8.57 -14.44 -18.15
N ALA A 159 7.79 -15.30 -17.51
CA ALA A 159 6.72 -14.90 -16.60
C ALA A 159 7.26 -14.15 -15.36
N LEU A 160 8.36 -14.63 -14.77
CA LEU A 160 9.04 -13.93 -13.68
C LEU A 160 9.60 -12.57 -14.13
N ALA A 161 10.24 -12.51 -15.30
CA ALA A 161 10.75 -11.27 -15.86
C ALA A 161 9.62 -10.26 -16.19
N SER A 162 8.48 -10.72 -16.70
CA SER A 162 7.31 -9.87 -16.94
C SER A 162 6.66 -9.39 -15.63
N SER A 163 6.63 -10.22 -14.59
CA SER A 163 6.20 -9.79 -13.24
C SER A 163 7.12 -8.71 -12.67
N LEU A 164 8.44 -8.86 -12.84
CA LEU A 164 9.42 -7.82 -12.49
C LEU A 164 9.16 -6.53 -13.27
N GLY A 165 8.88 -6.61 -14.57
CA GLY A 165 8.53 -5.45 -15.39
C GLY A 165 7.30 -4.71 -14.86
N SER A 166 6.22 -5.44 -14.53
CA SER A 166 5.01 -4.86 -13.94
C SER A 166 5.28 -4.21 -12.57
N GLY A 167 6.03 -4.88 -11.68
CA GLY A 167 6.41 -4.33 -10.38
C GLY A 167 7.29 -3.08 -10.49
N THR A 168 8.22 -3.07 -11.45
CA THR A 168 9.10 -1.93 -11.73
C THR A 168 8.31 -0.74 -12.27
N LEU A 169 7.35 -0.97 -13.17
CA LEU A 169 6.45 0.08 -13.67
C LEU A 169 5.59 0.66 -12.53
N ASN A 170 5.07 -0.20 -11.64
CA ASN A 170 4.32 0.25 -10.48
C ASN A 170 5.16 1.19 -9.59
N TRP A 171 6.44 0.85 -9.36
CA TRP A 171 7.37 1.71 -8.60
C TRP A 171 7.73 3.00 -9.35
N LEU A 172 8.06 2.94 -10.63
CA LEU A 172 8.45 4.10 -11.42
C LEU A 172 7.31 5.12 -11.51
N PHE A 173 6.07 4.66 -11.72
CA PHE A 173 4.89 5.52 -11.77
C PHE A 173 4.37 5.96 -10.39
N ALA A 174 4.93 5.40 -9.30
CA ALA A 174 4.69 5.90 -7.95
C ALA A 174 5.44 7.21 -7.67
N LEU A 175 6.49 7.53 -8.44
CA LEU A 175 7.25 8.78 -8.27
C LEU A 175 6.44 10.02 -8.73
N PRO A 176 5.89 10.06 -9.96
CA PRO A 176 5.02 11.16 -10.38
C PRO A 176 3.77 11.28 -9.50
N ALA A 177 3.23 10.16 -8.99
CA ALA A 177 2.05 10.13 -8.12
C ALA A 177 2.15 11.09 -6.93
N ILE A 178 3.34 11.23 -6.34
CA ILE A 178 3.58 12.10 -5.20
C ILE A 178 3.32 13.57 -5.55
N PHE A 179 3.63 13.99 -6.78
CA PHE A 179 3.39 15.35 -7.24
C PHE A 179 1.98 15.55 -7.80
N THR A 180 1.43 14.52 -8.45
CA THR A 180 0.11 14.57 -9.08
C THR A 180 -1.02 14.59 -8.05
N ILE A 181 -0.87 13.91 -6.91
CA ILE A 181 -1.92 13.83 -5.88
C ILE A 181 -2.25 15.18 -5.27
N ASP A 182 -1.23 16.02 -5.06
CA ASP A 182 -1.39 17.34 -4.43
C ASP A 182 -1.85 18.42 -5.43
N THR A 183 -1.67 18.20 -6.74
CA THR A 183 -2.03 19.16 -7.80
C THR A 183 -3.39 18.89 -8.44
N PHE A 184 -3.69 17.63 -8.78
CA PHE A 184 -4.92 17.25 -9.48
C PHE A 184 -6.10 16.99 -8.55
N GLY A 185 -5.82 16.83 -7.25
CA GLY A 185 -6.81 16.52 -6.23
C GLY A 185 -7.22 15.04 -6.20
N ARG A 186 -7.44 14.54 -4.99
CA ARG A 186 -7.66 13.11 -4.69
C ARG A 186 -8.89 12.52 -5.39
N ARG A 187 -10.01 13.25 -5.40
CA ARG A 187 -11.27 12.78 -6.01
C ARG A 187 -11.17 12.61 -7.52
N ASN A 188 -10.54 13.56 -8.20
CA ASN A 188 -10.38 13.50 -9.66
C ASN A 188 -9.41 12.37 -10.05
N LEU A 189 -8.36 12.18 -9.26
CA LEU A 189 -7.41 11.09 -9.47
C LEU A 189 -8.08 9.72 -9.43
N LEU A 190 -8.96 9.49 -8.44
CA LEU A 190 -9.76 8.26 -8.36
C LEU A 190 -10.71 8.11 -9.55
N LEU A 191 -11.52 9.13 -9.84
CA LEU A 191 -12.55 9.07 -10.88
C LEU A 191 -11.97 8.87 -12.29
N VAL A 192 -10.75 9.35 -12.55
CA VAL A 192 -10.07 9.15 -13.84
C VAL A 192 -9.39 7.78 -13.90
N THR A 193 -8.79 7.31 -12.81
CA THR A 193 -8.04 6.05 -12.83
C THR A 193 -8.94 4.81 -12.83
N PHE A 194 -10.11 4.83 -12.17
CA PHE A 194 -11.03 3.68 -12.14
C PHE A 194 -11.48 3.19 -13.54
N PRO A 195 -11.99 4.06 -14.45
CA PRO A 195 -12.36 3.64 -15.79
C PRO A 195 -11.17 3.12 -16.61
N CYS A 196 -10.00 3.75 -16.48
CA CYS A 196 -8.79 3.32 -17.18
C CYS A 196 -8.34 1.93 -16.71
N MET A 197 -8.36 1.67 -15.39
CA MET A 197 -8.05 0.35 -14.83
C MET A 197 -9.07 -0.70 -15.27
N ALA A 198 -10.37 -0.37 -15.27
CA ALA A 198 -11.42 -1.28 -15.73
C ALA A 198 -11.22 -1.64 -17.22
N ALA A 199 -10.91 -0.66 -18.07
CA ALA A 199 -10.60 -0.92 -19.48
C ALA A 199 -9.37 -1.82 -19.65
N CYS A 200 -8.30 -1.60 -18.88
CA CYS A 200 -7.11 -2.43 -18.91
C CYS A 200 -7.40 -3.89 -18.51
N LEU A 201 -8.19 -4.10 -17.46
CA LEU A 201 -8.59 -5.44 -17.02
C LEU A 201 -9.51 -6.13 -18.04
N LEU A 202 -10.41 -5.39 -18.69
CA LEU A 202 -11.23 -5.93 -19.78
C LEU A 202 -10.35 -6.35 -20.97
N ILE A 203 -9.36 -5.55 -21.34
CA ILE A 203 -8.39 -5.91 -22.39
C ILE A 203 -7.65 -7.20 -22.01
N THR A 204 -7.17 -7.32 -20.77
CA THR A 204 -6.54 -8.55 -20.27
C THR A 204 -7.49 -9.73 -20.34
N GLY A 205 -8.75 -9.58 -19.92
CA GLY A 205 -9.77 -10.62 -19.95
C GLY A 205 -10.10 -11.09 -21.38
N PHE A 206 -10.38 -10.16 -22.29
CA PHE A 206 -10.66 -10.48 -23.70
C PHE A 206 -9.44 -11.08 -24.42
N SER A 207 -8.21 -10.75 -23.99
CA SER A 207 -6.99 -11.33 -24.55
C SER A 207 -6.90 -12.85 -24.33
N PHE A 208 -7.51 -13.38 -23.26
CA PHE A 208 -7.60 -14.84 -23.05
C PHE A 208 -8.52 -15.55 -24.03
N TRP A 209 -9.45 -14.84 -24.68
CA TRP A 209 -10.33 -15.38 -25.72
C TRP A 209 -9.66 -15.43 -27.10
N SER A 210 -8.51 -14.76 -27.27
CA SER A 210 -7.77 -14.78 -28.54
C SER A 210 -7.25 -16.18 -28.86
N ALA A 211 -7.49 -16.63 -30.09
CA ALA A 211 -7.03 -17.93 -30.59
C ALA A 211 -5.50 -18.00 -30.83
N THR A 212 -4.82 -16.85 -30.90
CA THR A 212 -3.38 -16.79 -31.19
C THR A 212 -2.58 -16.64 -29.91
N GLU A 213 -1.66 -17.57 -29.65
CA GLU A 213 -0.80 -17.60 -28.46
C GLU A 213 0.02 -16.30 -28.28
N THR A 214 0.61 -15.78 -29.36
CA THR A 214 1.36 -14.51 -29.34
C THR A 214 0.46 -13.29 -29.09
N GLY A 215 -0.78 -13.31 -29.62
CA GLY A 215 -1.77 -12.26 -29.39
C GLY A 215 -2.26 -12.23 -27.94
N ARG A 216 -2.49 -13.41 -27.35
CA ARG A 216 -2.88 -13.57 -25.94
C ARG A 216 -1.79 -13.07 -25.00
N VAL A 217 -0.54 -13.49 -25.21
CA VAL A 217 0.63 -13.08 -24.43
C VAL A 217 0.81 -11.56 -24.45
N THR A 218 0.74 -10.96 -25.63
CA THR A 218 0.95 -9.52 -25.82
C THR A 218 -0.18 -8.72 -25.18
N GLY A 219 -1.44 -9.12 -25.39
CA GLY A 219 -2.60 -8.44 -24.82
C GLY A 219 -2.67 -8.50 -23.30
N VAL A 220 -2.36 -9.65 -22.70
CA VAL A 220 -2.28 -9.81 -21.24
C VAL A 220 -1.18 -8.93 -20.64
N SER A 221 0.01 -8.91 -21.26
CA SER A 221 1.15 -8.11 -20.79
C SER A 221 0.87 -6.61 -20.86
N ILE A 222 0.31 -6.14 -21.99
CA ILE A 222 -0.09 -4.74 -22.17
C ILE A 222 -1.13 -4.36 -21.12
N GLY A 223 -2.20 -5.14 -20.96
CA GLY A 223 -3.25 -4.83 -20.00
C GLY A 223 -2.75 -4.76 -18.55
N ILE A 224 -1.88 -5.70 -18.13
CA ILE A 224 -1.29 -5.69 -16.78
C ILE A 224 -0.32 -4.52 -16.58
N TYR A 225 0.47 -4.16 -17.60
CA TYR A 225 1.42 -3.06 -17.51
C TYR A 225 0.72 -1.70 -17.47
N PHE A 226 -0.25 -1.46 -18.35
CA PHE A 226 -1.06 -0.24 -18.30
C PHE A 226 -1.89 -0.16 -17.03
N TYR A 227 -2.41 -1.29 -16.54
CA TYR A 227 -3.06 -1.34 -15.22
C TYR A 227 -2.11 -0.86 -14.12
N ALA A 228 -0.88 -1.36 -14.05
CA ALA A 228 0.10 -0.94 -13.04
C ALA A 228 0.42 0.57 -13.13
N ILE A 229 0.48 1.12 -14.34
CA ILE A 229 0.71 2.55 -14.59
C ILE A 229 -0.44 3.41 -14.06
N PHE A 230 -1.70 3.01 -14.29
CA PHE A 230 -2.88 3.77 -13.83
C PHE A 230 -3.17 3.56 -12.34
N TYR A 231 -2.86 2.39 -11.81
CA TYR A 231 -3.06 2.06 -10.40
C TYR A 231 -2.15 2.89 -9.48
N SER A 232 -0.88 3.00 -9.84
CA SER A 232 0.15 3.61 -9.00
C SER A 232 -0.16 5.04 -8.54
N PRO A 233 -0.58 5.98 -9.42
CA PRO A 233 -0.91 7.33 -9.00
C PRO A 233 -2.25 7.46 -8.28
N GLY A 234 -3.27 6.69 -8.66
CA GLY A 234 -4.61 6.80 -8.09
C GLY A 234 -4.79 5.94 -6.84
N GLU A 235 -5.12 4.68 -7.06
CA GLU A 235 -5.64 3.79 -6.04
C GLU A 235 -4.56 3.29 -5.05
N GLY A 236 -3.28 3.45 -5.37
CA GLY A 236 -2.20 3.17 -4.43
C GLY A 236 -2.22 4.12 -3.21
N PRO A 237 -1.93 5.42 -3.40
CA PRO A 237 -1.78 6.36 -2.29
C PRO A 237 -3.10 7.01 -1.83
N VAL A 238 -4.11 7.13 -2.70
CA VAL A 238 -5.31 7.91 -2.39
C VAL A 238 -6.18 7.28 -1.30
N PRO A 239 -6.48 5.97 -1.27
CA PRO A 239 -7.36 5.38 -0.26
C PRO A 239 -6.93 5.61 1.18
N PHE A 240 -5.63 5.41 1.46
CA PHE A 240 -5.05 5.61 2.78
C PHE A 240 -5.03 7.08 3.20
N THR A 241 -4.73 7.97 2.26
CA THR A 241 -4.65 9.41 2.54
C THR A 241 -6.02 10.03 2.70
N TYR A 242 -6.95 9.67 1.82
CA TYR A 242 -8.34 10.02 1.91
C TYR A 242 -8.95 9.57 3.23
N SER A 243 -8.71 8.32 3.64
CA SER A 243 -9.23 7.82 4.91
C SER A 243 -8.65 8.58 6.10
N ALA A 244 -7.35 8.93 6.08
CA ALA A 244 -6.74 9.67 7.17
C ALA A 244 -7.30 11.10 7.31
N GLU A 245 -7.78 11.69 6.21
CA GLU A 245 -8.28 13.06 6.17
C GLU A 245 -9.80 13.17 6.34
N ALA A 246 -10.55 12.15 5.91
CA ALA A 246 -12.00 12.11 6.02
C ALA A 246 -12.47 12.08 7.49
N PHE A 247 -11.70 11.43 8.37
CA PHE A 247 -12.05 11.32 9.78
C PHE A 247 -11.60 12.53 10.62
N PRO A 248 -12.48 13.04 11.50
CA PRO A 248 -12.11 14.01 12.54
C PRO A 248 -10.97 13.48 13.44
N LEU A 249 -10.13 14.39 13.92
CA LEU A 249 -8.94 14.07 14.75
C LEU A 249 -9.21 13.09 15.90
N TYR A 250 -10.32 13.27 16.61
CA TYR A 250 -10.65 12.48 17.82
C TYR A 250 -11.09 11.03 17.57
N ILE A 251 -11.50 10.70 16.33
CA ILE A 251 -11.98 9.35 15.93
C ILE A 251 -11.14 8.76 14.80
N ARG A 252 -10.13 9.49 14.32
CA ARG A 252 -9.31 9.12 13.17
C ARG A 252 -8.59 7.80 13.37
N ASP A 253 -8.10 7.54 14.58
CA ASP A 253 -7.47 6.27 14.97
C ASP A 253 -8.41 5.08 14.74
N ILE A 254 -9.65 5.17 15.21
CA ILE A 254 -10.68 4.14 15.06
C ILE A 254 -11.13 4.02 13.59
N GLY A 255 -11.41 5.16 12.95
CA GLY A 255 -11.86 5.19 11.56
C GLY A 255 -10.81 4.62 10.59
N MET A 256 -9.54 4.95 10.79
CA MET A 256 -8.43 4.36 10.03
C MET A 256 -8.30 2.86 10.30
N SER A 257 -8.43 2.43 11.55
CA SER A 257 -8.38 1.01 11.89
C SER A 257 -9.51 0.22 11.19
N PHE A 258 -10.73 0.78 11.15
CA PHE A 258 -11.86 0.20 10.44
C PHE A 258 -11.64 0.14 8.91
N ALA A 259 -11.11 1.21 8.33
CA ALA A 259 -10.78 1.27 6.90
C ALA A 259 -9.70 0.24 6.53
N THR A 260 -8.64 0.13 7.34
CA THR A 260 -7.58 -0.86 7.15
C THR A 260 -8.07 -2.29 7.39
N ALA A 261 -8.94 -2.52 8.37
CA ALA A 261 -9.56 -3.84 8.58
C ALA A 261 -10.40 -4.26 7.36
N THR A 262 -11.16 -3.33 6.78
CA THR A 262 -11.93 -3.55 5.55
C THR A 262 -11.01 -3.94 4.39
N LEU A 263 -9.92 -3.21 4.21
CA LEU A 263 -8.93 -3.47 3.17
C LEU A 263 -8.37 -4.90 3.27
N TRP A 264 -7.90 -5.30 4.46
CA TRP A 264 -7.32 -6.64 4.65
C TRP A 264 -8.36 -7.76 4.61
N PHE A 265 -9.58 -7.51 5.08
CA PHE A 265 -10.67 -8.47 4.98
C PHE A 265 -10.97 -8.82 3.51
N TRP A 266 -11.11 -7.81 2.65
CA TRP A 266 -11.38 -8.06 1.22
C TRP A 266 -10.16 -8.60 0.47
N ASN A 267 -8.95 -8.21 0.87
CA ASN A 267 -7.73 -8.85 0.38
C ASN A 267 -7.71 -10.36 0.65
N PHE A 268 -8.08 -10.77 1.87
CA PHE A 268 -8.18 -12.17 2.26
C PHE A 268 -9.24 -12.92 1.44
N VAL A 269 -10.43 -12.33 1.29
CA VAL A 269 -11.50 -12.90 0.47
C VAL A 269 -11.03 -13.15 -0.97
N LEU A 270 -10.42 -12.14 -1.62
CA LEU A 270 -9.92 -12.27 -2.99
C LEU A 270 -8.79 -13.28 -3.13
N SER A 271 -7.88 -13.33 -2.15
CA SER A 271 -6.75 -14.26 -2.18
C SER A 271 -7.19 -15.73 -2.08
N ILE A 272 -8.29 -16.01 -1.36
CA ILE A 272 -8.84 -17.36 -1.25
C ILE A 272 -9.73 -17.72 -2.44
N THR A 273 -10.56 -16.79 -2.92
CA THR A 273 -11.51 -17.08 -3.99
C THR A 273 -10.85 -17.17 -5.35
N TRP A 274 -9.77 -16.41 -5.59
CA TRP A 274 -9.13 -16.33 -6.91
C TRP A 274 -8.64 -17.68 -7.46
N PRO A 275 -7.90 -18.52 -6.72
CA PRO A 275 -7.48 -19.83 -7.23
C PRO A 275 -8.65 -20.71 -7.69
N SER A 276 -9.79 -20.64 -6.98
CA SER A 276 -10.97 -21.45 -7.29
C SER A 276 -11.79 -20.91 -8.47
N LEU A 277 -11.55 -19.67 -8.89
CA LEU A 277 -12.20 -19.04 -10.04
C LEU A 277 -11.44 -19.27 -11.35
N VAL A 278 -10.14 -19.61 -11.26
CA VAL A 278 -9.26 -19.84 -12.40
C VAL A 278 -9.05 -21.33 -12.70
N LEU A 279 -9.29 -22.20 -11.71
CA LEU A 279 -9.38 -23.66 -11.85
C LEU A 279 -10.72 -24.10 -12.43
#